data_AF-A0A6L9E7E5-F1
#
_entry.id   AF-A0A6L9E7E5-F1
#
_cell.length_a   1.000
_cell.length_b   1.000
_cell.length_c   1.000
_cell.angle_alpha   90.00
_cell.angle_beta   90.00
_cell.angle_gamma   90.00
#
_symmetry.space_group_name_H-M   'P 1'
#
loop_
_entity.id
_entity.type
_entity.pdbx_description
1 polymer ?
#
loop_
_entity_poly.entity_id
_entity_poly.type
_entity_poly.pdbx_seq_one_letter_code
_entity_poly.pdbx_strand_id
1 'polypeptide(L)'
;MKTGLAKISVRNSFCSNCSEKIENALTAIRDISNVHLYPSEALIVFSFRKANELAVALNTLTDLGYPPKSDSLNPNNKIKPSCICMRPAMQEALPAGFNELYRIPGKAAEKQLNIAS
;
A
#
# COMPACT_ATOMS: atom_id res chain seq x y z
N MET A 1 -10.66 -3.54 18.91
CA MET A 1 -9.63 -4.50 18.44
C MET A 1 -8.52 -3.71 17.77
N LYS A 2 -7.24 -3.99 18.04
CA LYS A 2 -6.11 -3.26 17.44
C LYS A 2 -5.80 -3.87 16.07
N THR A 3 -5.88 -3.07 15.01
CA THR A 3 -5.43 -3.42 13.66
C THR A 3 -3.99 -2.92 13.48
N GLY A 4 -3.10 -3.79 13.01
CA GLY A 4 -1.77 -3.41 12.56
C GLY A 4 -1.80 -2.90 11.12
N LEU A 5 -0.94 -1.93 10.80
CA LEU A 5 -0.74 -1.44 9.44
C LEU A 5 0.62 -1.95 8.94
N ALA A 6 0.63 -2.64 7.81
CA ALA A 6 1.82 -3.09 7.12
C ALA A 6 2.09 -2.18 5.92
N LYS A 7 3.33 -1.74 5.78
CA LYS A 7 3.84 -1.03 4.59
C LYS A 7 5.02 -1.82 4.06
N ILE A 8 4.88 -2.35 2.85
CA ILE A 8 5.83 -3.29 2.26
C ILE A 8 6.26 -2.76 0.91
N SER A 9 7.50 -2.28 0.84
CA SER A 9 8.11 -1.92 -0.43
C SER A 9 8.63 -3.19 -1.11
N VAL A 10 8.35 -3.39 -2.39
CA VAL A 10 8.81 -4.55 -3.17
C VAL A 10 9.94 -4.14 -4.11
N ARG A 11 10.78 -5.10 -4.53
CA ARG A 11 11.89 -4.83 -5.46
C ARG A 11 11.44 -4.61 -6.90
N ASN A 12 10.37 -5.27 -7.29
CA ASN A 12 9.90 -5.27 -8.67
C ASN A 12 8.65 -4.41 -8.83
N SER A 13 8.58 -3.61 -9.89
CA SER A 13 7.36 -2.89 -10.25
C SER A 13 6.30 -3.86 -10.77
N PHE A 14 5.03 -3.45 -10.64
CA PHE A 14 3.86 -4.19 -11.09
C PHE A 14 2.92 -3.28 -11.88
N CYS A 15 2.15 -3.84 -12.82
CA CYS A 15 1.16 -3.12 -13.62
C CYS A 15 -0.22 -3.20 -12.98
N SER A 16 -1.17 -2.40 -13.46
CA SER A 16 -2.56 -2.39 -12.96
C SER A 16 -3.19 -3.80 -12.92
N ASN A 17 -2.99 -4.61 -13.96
CA ASN A 17 -3.50 -5.99 -13.99
C ASN A 17 -2.88 -6.90 -12.90
N CYS A 18 -1.59 -6.72 -12.63
CA CYS A 18 -0.91 -7.44 -11.54
C CYS A 18 -1.30 -6.88 -10.17
N SER A 19 -1.56 -5.58 -10.10
CA SER A 19 -2.10 -4.91 -8.91
C SER A 19 -3.44 -5.53 -8.53
N GLU A 20 -4.38 -5.65 -9.46
CA GLU A 20 -5.69 -6.29 -9.20
C GLU A 20 -5.54 -7.74 -8.73
N LYS A 21 -4.62 -8.51 -9.32
CA LYS A 21 -4.34 -9.88 -8.86
C LYS A 21 -3.82 -9.92 -7.43
N ILE A 22 -2.87 -9.04 -7.09
CA ILE A 22 -2.31 -8.94 -5.73
C ILE A 22 -3.41 -8.49 -4.77
N GLU A 23 -4.20 -7.49 -5.14
CA GLU A 23 -5.29 -6.98 -4.31
C GLU A 23 -6.31 -8.06 -3.99
N ASN A 24 -6.72 -8.83 -4.99
CA ASN A 24 -7.67 -9.91 -4.83
C ASN A 24 -7.10 -11.04 -3.98
N ALA A 25 -5.83 -11.40 -4.18
CA ALA A 25 -5.14 -12.39 -3.36
C ALA A 25 -5.01 -11.94 -1.90
N LEU A 26 -4.69 -10.67 -1.64
CA LEU A 26 -4.58 -10.12 -0.28
C LEU A 26 -5.95 -9.95 0.39
N THR A 27 -6.98 -9.57 -0.37
CA THR A 27 -8.36 -9.41 0.12
C THR A 27 -9.02 -10.77 0.39
N ALA A 28 -8.58 -11.84 -0.29
CA ALA A 28 -9.01 -13.21 0.00
C ALA A 28 -8.50 -13.73 1.36
N ILE A 29 -7.45 -13.12 1.92
CA ILE A 29 -6.92 -13.47 3.24
C ILE A 29 -7.84 -12.90 4.33
N ARG A 30 -8.31 -13.78 5.23
CA ARG A 30 -9.19 -13.39 6.34
C ARG A 30 -8.43 -12.44 7.28
N ASP A 31 -9.15 -11.49 7.88
CA ASP A 31 -8.56 -10.50 8.81
C ASP A 31 -7.56 -9.50 8.16
N ILE A 32 -7.43 -9.48 6.82
CA ILE A 32 -6.79 -8.39 6.05
C ILE A 32 -7.87 -7.44 5.51
N SER A 33 -7.59 -6.15 5.53
CA SER A 33 -8.50 -5.11 5.04
C SER A 33 -7.72 -3.87 4.60
N ASN A 34 -8.37 -2.98 3.85
CA ASN A 34 -7.78 -1.70 3.43
C ASN A 34 -6.46 -1.89 2.67
N VAL A 35 -6.50 -2.76 1.65
CA VAL A 35 -5.37 -3.05 0.77
C VAL A 35 -5.24 -1.90 -0.23
N HIS A 36 -4.06 -1.28 -0.27
CA HIS A 36 -3.69 -0.21 -1.18
C HIS A 36 -2.37 -0.58 -1.87
N LEU A 37 -2.36 -0.45 -3.18
CA LEU A 37 -1.22 -0.82 -4.01
C LEU A 37 -0.76 0.39 -4.79
N TYR A 38 0.54 0.66 -4.71
CA TYR A 38 1.19 1.80 -5.37
C TYR A 38 2.19 1.25 -6.40
N PRO A 39 1.75 1.01 -7.65
CA PRO A 39 2.63 0.47 -8.70
C PRO A 39 3.79 1.40 -9.03
N SER A 40 3.59 2.73 -8.95
CA SER A 40 4.63 3.74 -9.21
C SER A 40 5.78 3.70 -8.21
N GLU A 41 5.47 3.44 -6.94
CA GLU A 41 6.46 3.41 -5.85
C GLU A 41 6.88 1.97 -5.48
N ALA A 42 6.30 0.97 -6.16
CA ALA A 42 6.44 -0.44 -5.82
C ALA A 42 6.18 -0.67 -4.32
N LEU A 43 5.08 -0.11 -3.81
CA LEU A 43 4.71 -0.13 -2.40
C LEU A 43 3.33 -0.76 -2.22
N ILE A 44 3.20 -1.59 -1.19
CA ILE A 44 1.97 -2.30 -0.84
C ILE A 44 1.64 -1.97 0.61
N VAL A 45 0.42 -1.48 0.85
CA VAL A 45 -0.03 -1.08 2.18
C VAL A 45 -1.31 -1.84 2.49
N PHE A 46 -1.37 -2.52 3.64
CA PHE A 46 -2.59 -3.20 4.07
C PHE A 46 -2.71 -3.20 5.58
N SER A 47 -3.94 -3.34 6.06
CA SER A 47 -4.24 -3.49 7.48
C SER A 47 -4.50 -4.96 7.80
N PHE A 48 -3.95 -5.44 8.91
CA PHE A 48 -4.09 -6.82 9.37
C PHE A 48 -4.48 -6.85 10.86
N ARG A 49 -5.23 -7.87 11.29
CA ARG A 49 -5.56 -8.03 12.73
C ARG A 49 -4.63 -8.97 13.48
N LYS A 50 -4.01 -9.94 12.78
CA LYS A 50 -3.13 -10.95 13.39
C LYS A 50 -1.80 -10.99 12.66
N ALA A 51 -0.71 -11.20 13.40
CA ALA A 51 0.62 -11.36 12.84
C ALA A 51 0.75 -12.57 11.90
N ASN A 52 -0.08 -13.59 12.08
CA ASN A 52 -0.17 -14.73 11.17
C ASN A 52 -0.50 -14.30 9.73
N GLU A 53 -1.47 -13.39 9.57
CA GLU A 53 -1.91 -12.94 8.24
C GLU A 53 -0.85 -12.09 7.54
N LEU A 54 -0.02 -11.37 8.30
CA LEU A 54 1.14 -10.67 7.76
C LEU A 54 2.11 -11.67 7.10
N ALA A 55 2.42 -12.78 7.78
CA ALA A 55 3.31 -13.80 7.25
C ALA A 55 2.70 -14.48 6.00
N VAL A 56 1.40 -14.76 6.01
CA VAL A 56 0.68 -15.31 4.85
C VAL A 56 0.71 -14.33 3.66
N ALA A 57 0.46 -13.04 3.90
CA ALA A 57 0.54 -12.00 2.87
C ALA A 57 1.95 -11.91 2.27
N LEU A 58 3.00 -11.91 3.10
CA LEU A 58 4.40 -11.90 2.68
C LEU A 58 4.77 -13.12 1.82
N ASN A 59 4.32 -14.30 2.22
CA ASN A 59 4.53 -15.54 1.45
C ASN A 59 3.80 -15.47 0.11
N THR A 60 2.56 -14.98 0.10
CA THR A 60 1.76 -14.81 -1.12
C THR A 60 2.43 -13.84 -2.09
N LEU A 61 2.95 -12.70 -1.59
CA LEU A 61 3.70 -11.75 -2.42
C LEU A 61 4.96 -12.39 -3.02
N THR A 62 5.66 -13.21 -2.24
CA THR A 62 6.86 -13.93 -2.70
C THR A 62 6.52 -14.98 -3.77
N ASP A 63 5.43 -15.73 -3.59
CA ASP A 63 4.91 -16.72 -4.54
C ASP A 63 4.50 -16.06 -5.87
N LEU A 64 3.89 -14.88 -5.79
CA LEU A 64 3.58 -14.04 -6.94
C LEU A 64 4.83 -13.39 -7.58
N GLY A 65 6.03 -13.59 -7.04
CA GLY A 65 7.27 -13.02 -7.57
C GLY A 65 7.49 -11.54 -7.24
N TYR A 66 6.82 -11.04 -6.20
CA TYR A 66 6.98 -9.70 -5.64
C TYR A 66 7.59 -9.76 -4.24
N PRO A 67 8.85 -10.17 -4.11
CA PRO A 67 9.50 -10.26 -2.82
C PRO A 67 9.56 -8.88 -2.14
N PRO A 68 9.26 -8.80 -0.83
CA PRO A 68 9.47 -7.59 -0.06
C PRO A 68 10.95 -7.20 -0.12
N LYS A 69 11.23 -5.89 -0.14
CA LYS A 69 12.55 -5.34 0.16
C LYS A 69 12.82 -5.60 1.65
N SER A 70 13.28 -6.79 1.97
CA SER A 70 13.89 -7.04 3.28
C SER A 70 15.18 -6.23 3.37
N ASP A 71 15.39 -5.55 4.49
CA ASP A 71 16.61 -4.79 4.80
C ASP A 71 17.88 -5.66 4.76
N SER A 72 17.75 -6.99 4.79
CA SER A 72 18.89 -7.90 4.87
C SER A 72 18.75 -9.18 4.02
N LEU A 73 18.62 -9.15 2.68
CA LEU A 73 18.81 -10.39 1.89
C LEU A 73 19.51 -10.20 0.52
N ASN A 74 20.71 -10.81 0.50
CA ASN A 74 21.52 -11.38 -0.58
C ASN A 74 21.15 -11.04 -2.05
N PRO A 75 22.03 -10.37 -2.82
CA PRO A 75 21.79 -9.99 -4.22
C PRO A 75 21.69 -11.15 -5.22
N ASN A 76 21.89 -12.40 -4.79
CA ASN A 76 21.94 -13.57 -5.69
C ASN A 76 20.60 -14.25 -6.00
N ASN A 77 19.49 -13.87 -5.35
CA ASN A 77 18.19 -14.50 -5.67
C ASN A 77 17.52 -13.79 -6.85
N LYS A 78 17.81 -14.24 -8.08
CA LYS A 78 17.16 -13.76 -9.31
C LYS A 78 15.73 -14.31 -9.38
N ILE A 79 14.83 -13.70 -8.62
CA ILE A 79 13.39 -13.98 -8.71
C ILE A 79 12.90 -13.34 -10.01
N LYS A 80 12.46 -14.16 -10.97
CA LYS A 80 11.81 -13.66 -12.17
C LYS A 80 10.43 -13.14 -11.78
N PRO A 81 10.05 -11.90 -12.14
CA PRO A 81 8.69 -11.45 -11.90
C PRO A 81 7.72 -12.35 -12.66
N SER A 82 6.70 -12.86 -11.96
CA SER A 82 5.68 -13.72 -12.58
C SER A 82 4.85 -12.98 -13.62
N CYS A 83 4.85 -11.64 -13.55
CA CYS A 83 4.06 -10.78 -14.40
C CYS A 83 4.87 -10.24 -15.58
N ILE A 84 4.43 -10.60 -16.79
CA ILE A 84 4.87 -9.98 -18.04
C ILE A 84 3.99 -8.76 -18.28
N CYS A 85 4.43 -7.64 -17.71
CA CYS A 85 3.85 -6.35 -17.99
C CYS A 85 4.18 -5.92 -19.42
N MET A 86 3.22 -6.00 -20.35
CA MET A 86 3.33 -5.20 -21.56
C MET A 86 3.25 -3.74 -21.12
N ARG A 87 4.37 -3.01 -21.26
CA ARG A 87 4.39 -1.56 -21.10
C ARG A 87 3.23 -1.00 -21.93
N PRO A 88 2.16 -0.43 -21.33
CA PRO A 88 1.31 0.42 -22.13
C PRO A 88 2.21 1.54 -22.64
N ALA A 89 2.19 1.76 -23.96
CA ALA A 89 2.71 2.99 -24.51
C ALA A 89 2.06 4.14 -23.74
N MET A 90 2.89 5.06 -23.28
CA MET A 90 2.56 6.29 -22.58
C MET A 90 1.18 6.84 -22.97
N GLN A 91 0.25 6.87 -22.03
CA GLN A 91 -0.88 7.80 -22.12
C GLN A 91 -1.03 8.48 -20.76
N GLU A 92 -0.62 9.74 -20.76
CA GLU A 92 -0.87 10.71 -19.72
C GLU A 92 -2.37 10.76 -19.41
N ALA A 93 -2.74 10.63 -18.14
CA ALA A 93 -4.03 11.05 -17.65
C ALA A 93 -3.86 11.54 -16.22
N LEU A 94 -3.70 12.86 -16.06
CA LEU A 94 -3.99 13.52 -14.79
C LEU A 94 -5.50 13.42 -14.54
N PRO A 95 -5.98 12.86 -13.42
CA PRO A 95 -7.29 13.24 -12.94
C PRO A 95 -7.17 14.58 -12.20
N ALA A 96 -7.67 15.63 -12.86
CA ALA A 96 -8.13 16.83 -12.18
C ALA A 96 -9.31 16.46 -11.25
N GLY A 97 -9.27 16.92 -10.01
CA GLY A 97 -10.44 16.90 -9.12
C GLY A 97 -10.20 16.25 -7.76
N PHE A 98 -9.35 16.85 -6.94
CA PHE A 98 -9.35 16.60 -5.50
C PHE A 98 -9.82 17.87 -4.80
N ASN A 99 -11.14 18.07 -4.72
CA ASN A 99 -11.71 19.05 -3.81
C ASN A 99 -12.85 18.44 -3.00
N GLU A 100 -12.82 18.76 -1.70
CA GLU A 100 -13.89 18.64 -0.72
C GLU A 100 -14.33 17.25 -0.26
N LEU A 101 -13.76 16.80 0.88
CA LEU A 101 -14.52 16.40 2.07
C LEU A 101 -13.59 15.97 3.23
N TYR A 102 -12.91 16.94 3.84
CA TYR A 102 -12.50 16.83 5.24
C TYR A 102 -12.99 18.06 6.00
N ARG A 103 -14.33 18.18 6.10
CA ARG A 103 -14.95 19.08 7.07
C ARG A 103 -15.03 18.33 8.40
N ILE A 104 -13.97 18.43 9.19
CA ILE A 104 -13.95 17.96 10.58
C ILE A 104 -14.83 18.91 11.39
N PRO A 105 -15.88 18.43 12.10
CA PRO A 105 -16.58 19.27 13.07
C PRO A 105 -15.88 19.22 14.43
N GLY A 106 -15.65 20.40 15.02
CA GLY A 106 -15.70 20.60 16.48
C GLY A 106 -14.37 20.78 17.23
N LYS A 107 -14.15 22.01 17.71
CA LYS A 107 -13.86 22.42 19.12
C LYS A 107 -13.34 23.87 19.09
N ALA A 108 -14.14 24.86 19.46
CA ALA A 108 -14.41 25.34 20.82
C ALA A 108 -13.18 25.95 21.52
N ALA A 109 -13.23 27.29 21.64
CA ALA A 109 -12.72 28.18 22.69
C ALA A 109 -11.24 28.07 23.14
N GLU A 110 -10.49 29.16 22.92
CA GLU A 110 -9.75 29.84 24.00
C GLU A 110 -9.36 31.26 23.54
N LYS A 111 -9.96 32.25 24.21
CA LYS A 111 -9.75 33.69 23.97
C LYS A 111 -8.52 34.09 24.79
N GLN A 112 -7.36 34.18 24.15
CA GLN A 112 -6.17 34.71 24.78
C GLN A 112 -6.31 36.23 25.01
N LEU A 113 -6.23 36.55 26.29
CA LEU A 113 -5.92 37.80 26.94
C LEU A 113 -4.89 38.63 26.16
N ASN A 114 -5.28 39.82 25.66
CA ASN A 114 -4.33 40.88 25.34
C ASN A 114 -4.60 42.09 26.22
N ILE A 115 -3.73 42.22 27.21
CA ILE A 115 -3.35 43.47 27.87
C ILE A 115 -2.47 44.22 26.86
N ALA A 116 -2.85 45.44 26.48
CA ALA A 116 -1.89 46.47 26.06
C ALA A 116 -2.59 47.84 25.96
N SER A 117 -2.18 48.72 26.89
CA SER A 117 -2.06 50.18 26.83
C SER A 117 -3.29 51.06 26.59
#